data_AF-A0A853II64-F1
#
_entry.id   AF-A0A853II64-F1
#
_cell.length_a   1.000
_cell.length_b   1.000
_cell.length_c   1.000
_cell.angle_alpha   90.00
_cell.angle_beta   90.00
_cell.angle_gamma   90.00
#
_symmetry.space_group_name_H-M   'P 1'
#
loop_
_entity.id
_entity.type
_entity.pdbx_description
1 polymer ?
#
loop_
_entity_poly.entity_id
_entity_poly.type
_entity_poly.pdbx_seq_one_letter_code
_entity_poly.pdbx_strand_id
1 'polypeptide(L)'
;MEDVFKLVLPLPEKVREIIQDAGLTRAEVAEMLHVSSSRLNKWLSPIGSSGARRIPDGAFELLLIKIGKHPFYRTDKNCKDTMNIEDIETIAHSPETLREIVKEAGLTRAEAAELLHLSRNKFSRWLAPEYAEDHRPIPLAAFELLLIKLNKHPLYKKVEI
;
A
#
# COMPACT_ATOMS: atom_id res chain seq x y z
N MET A 1 13.83 10.05 18.75
CA MET A 1 12.95 10.88 17.90
C MET A 1 13.09 10.26 16.52
N GLU A 2 12.25 9.28 16.20
CA GLU A 2 12.32 8.61 14.90
C GLU A 2 12.02 9.64 13.80
N ASP A 3 12.86 9.68 12.77
CA ASP A 3 12.65 10.55 11.61
C ASP A 3 11.26 10.28 11.01
N VAL A 4 10.37 11.26 11.13
CA VAL A 4 9.00 11.14 10.62
C VAL A 4 9.08 11.28 9.10
N PHE A 5 9.00 10.16 8.39
CA PHE A 5 8.82 10.16 6.95
C PHE A 5 7.54 10.92 6.59
N LYS A 6 7.69 12.14 6.06
CA LYS A 6 6.54 12.90 5.55
C LYS A 6 6.37 12.63 4.07
N LEU A 7 5.41 11.76 3.74
CA LEU A 7 5.03 11.53 2.35
C LEU A 7 4.40 12.80 1.77
N VAL A 8 5.04 13.38 0.75
CA VAL A 8 4.47 14.49 -0.03
C VAL A 8 3.94 13.91 -1.33
N LEU A 9 2.62 13.95 -1.50
CA LEU A 9 2.00 13.42 -2.71
C LEU A 9 2.27 14.37 -3.89
N PRO A 10 2.91 13.89 -4.97
CA PRO A 10 3.21 14.70 -6.13
C PRO A 10 1.99 14.85 -7.05
N LEU A 11 2.07 15.79 -8.00
CA LEU A 11 1.08 15.93 -9.07
C LEU A 11 1.12 14.72 -10.02
N PRO A 12 0.00 14.40 -10.72
CA PRO A 12 -0.07 13.25 -11.63
C PRO A 12 1.03 13.23 -12.70
N GLU A 13 1.44 14.40 -13.20
CA GLU A 13 2.55 14.58 -14.14
C GLU A 13 3.86 14.05 -13.56
N LYS A 14 4.15 14.39 -12.30
CA LYS A 14 5.37 13.96 -11.63
C LYS A 14 5.33 12.47 -11.27
N VAL A 15 4.16 11.91 -10.97
CA VAL A 15 4.02 10.44 -10.83
C VAL A 15 4.35 9.75 -12.15
N ARG A 16 3.90 10.29 -13.30
CA ARG A 16 4.23 9.74 -14.62
C ARG A 16 5.73 9.77 -14.89
N GLU A 17 6.41 10.86 -14.56
CA GLU A 17 7.87 10.94 -14.65
C GLU A 17 8.55 9.89 -13.78
N ILE A 18 8.13 9.72 -12.52
CA ILE A 18 8.70 8.71 -11.61
C ILE A 18 8.59 7.29 -12.19
N ILE A 19 7.44 6.98 -12.81
CA ILE A 19 7.18 5.68 -13.47
C ILE A 19 8.08 5.51 -14.69
N GLN A 20 8.19 6.56 -15.53
CA GLN A 20 9.04 6.54 -16.72
C GLN A 20 10.53 6.41 -16.38
N ASP A 21 11.00 7.15 -15.38
CA ASP A 21 12.37 7.08 -14.87
C ASP A 21 12.71 5.70 -14.29
N ALA A 22 11.70 4.98 -13.78
CA ALA A 22 11.84 3.61 -13.32
C ALA A 22 11.85 2.59 -14.48
N GLY A 23 11.64 3.04 -15.72
CA GLY A 23 11.56 2.17 -16.90
C GLY A 23 10.29 1.30 -16.95
N LEU A 24 9.26 1.65 -16.18
CA LEU A 24 8.04 0.84 -16.06
C LEU A 24 6.92 1.38 -16.95
N THR A 25 6.13 0.46 -17.48
CA THR A 25 4.86 0.76 -18.13
C THR A 25 3.76 0.98 -17.10
N ARG A 26 2.67 1.64 -17.52
CA ARG A 26 1.48 1.79 -16.66
C ARG A 26 0.82 0.45 -16.33
N ALA A 27 0.90 -0.54 -17.23
CA ALA A 27 0.35 -1.86 -16.98
C ALA A 27 1.10 -2.56 -15.84
N GLU A 28 2.43 -2.56 -15.89
CA GLU A 28 3.28 -3.11 -14.84
C GLU A 28 3.06 -2.39 -13.50
N VAL A 29 2.92 -1.06 -13.50
CA VAL A 29 2.62 -0.31 -12.28
C VAL A 29 1.24 -0.66 -11.72
N ALA A 30 0.23 -0.86 -12.57
CA ALA A 30 -1.11 -1.22 -12.13
C ALA A 30 -1.13 -2.59 -11.46
N GLU A 31 -0.44 -3.57 -12.08
CA GLU A 31 -0.23 -4.91 -11.55
C GLU A 31 0.53 -4.88 -10.23
N MET A 32 1.66 -4.16 -10.20
CA MET A 32 2.50 -3.97 -9.02
C MET A 32 1.74 -3.36 -7.84
N LEU A 33 0.77 -2.48 -8.09
CA LEU A 33 -0.08 -1.85 -7.08
C LEU A 33 -1.42 -2.56 -6.88
N HIS A 34 -1.63 -3.73 -7.47
CA HIS A 34 -2.85 -4.51 -7.34
C HIS A 34 -4.13 -3.69 -7.64
N VAL A 35 -4.08 -2.88 -8.69
CA VAL A 35 -5.22 -2.07 -9.17
C VAL A 35 -5.44 -2.26 -10.65
N SER A 36 -6.67 -1.99 -11.11
CA SER A 36 -6.93 -2.00 -12.55
C SER A 36 -6.20 -0.87 -13.27
N SER A 37 -5.79 -1.10 -14.52
CA SER A 37 -5.19 -0.07 -15.37
C SER A 37 -6.09 1.15 -15.52
N SER A 38 -7.41 0.97 -15.52
CA SER A 38 -8.38 2.07 -15.51
C SER A 38 -8.26 2.94 -14.25
N ARG A 39 -8.10 2.31 -13.08
CA ARG A 39 -7.91 3.03 -11.80
C ARG A 39 -6.58 3.78 -11.79
N LEU A 40 -5.48 3.15 -12.20
CA LEU A 40 -4.19 3.82 -12.33
C LEU A 40 -4.27 5.00 -13.32
N ASN A 41 -4.91 4.81 -14.48
CA ASN A 41 -5.06 5.88 -15.46
C ASN A 41 -5.79 7.09 -14.87
N LYS A 42 -6.86 6.88 -14.08
CA LYS A 42 -7.56 7.98 -13.39
C LYS A 42 -6.66 8.72 -12.39
N TRP A 43 -5.70 8.03 -11.77
CA TRP A 43 -4.70 8.63 -10.88
C TRP A 43 -3.64 9.46 -11.61
N LEU A 44 -3.29 9.04 -12.82
CA LEU A 44 -2.27 9.69 -13.64
C LEU A 44 -2.83 10.75 -14.60
N SER A 45 -4.16 10.85 -14.73
CA SER A 45 -4.83 11.85 -15.54
C SER A 45 -4.45 13.28 -15.13
N PRO A 46 -4.27 14.20 -16.09
CA PRO A 46 -4.05 15.61 -15.79
C PRO A 46 -5.16 16.19 -14.92
N ILE A 47 -4.79 17.14 -14.06
CA ILE A 47 -5.74 17.83 -13.18
C ILE A 47 -6.81 18.54 -14.02
N GLY A 48 -8.07 18.38 -13.64
CA GLY A 48 -9.23 18.94 -14.37
C GLY A 48 -9.82 18.01 -15.44
N SER A 49 -9.16 16.90 -15.77
CA SER A 49 -9.72 15.91 -16.69
C SER A 49 -10.97 15.24 -16.09
N SER A 50 -11.96 14.94 -16.95
CA SER A 50 -13.13 14.16 -16.53
C SER A 50 -12.70 12.81 -15.95
N GLY A 51 -13.04 12.56 -14.70
CA GLY A 51 -12.69 11.33 -13.99
C GLY A 51 -11.29 11.29 -13.38
N ALA A 52 -10.52 12.40 -13.39
CA ALA A 52 -9.29 12.51 -12.63
C ALA A 52 -9.54 12.23 -11.14
N ARG A 53 -8.63 11.49 -10.52
CA ARG A 53 -8.67 11.11 -9.11
C ARG A 53 -7.29 11.30 -8.51
N ARG A 54 -7.21 11.74 -7.27
CA ARG A 54 -5.94 11.76 -6.52
C ARG A 54 -5.51 10.32 -6.25
N ILE A 55 -4.22 10.01 -6.48
CA ILE A 55 -3.64 8.75 -6.01
C ILE A 55 -3.71 8.70 -4.47
N PRO A 56 -4.15 7.59 -3.85
CA PRO A 56 -4.09 7.45 -2.41
C PRO A 56 -2.64 7.46 -1.91
N ASP A 57 -2.41 8.10 -0.77
CA ASP A 57 -1.08 8.26 -0.16
C ASP A 57 -0.39 6.90 0.05
N GLY A 58 -1.08 5.92 0.65
CA GLY A 58 -0.52 4.56 0.78
C GLY A 58 -0.22 3.85 -0.55
N ALA A 59 -0.99 4.11 -1.62
CA ALA A 59 -0.69 3.53 -2.93
C ALA A 59 0.57 4.15 -3.56
N PHE A 60 0.75 5.47 -3.37
CA PHE A 60 1.97 6.15 -3.81
C PHE A 60 3.19 5.73 -2.99
N GLU A 61 3.03 5.57 -1.67
CA GLU A 61 4.10 5.05 -0.82
C GLU A 61 4.52 3.64 -1.24
N LEU A 62 3.56 2.73 -1.45
CA LEU A 62 3.84 1.39 -1.94
C LEU A 62 4.59 1.42 -3.28
N LEU A 63 4.21 2.32 -4.21
CA LEU A 63 4.94 2.50 -5.46
C LEU A 63 6.41 2.85 -5.19
N LEU A 64 6.69 3.83 -4.32
CA LEU A 64 8.05 4.23 -3.98
C LEU A 64 8.86 3.07 -3.40
N ILE A 65 8.24 2.24 -2.57
CA ILE A 65 8.89 1.05 -1.97
C ILE A 65 9.26 0.06 -3.07
N LYS A 66 8.31 -0.28 -3.95
CA LYS A 66 8.50 -1.30 -4.98
C LYS A 66 9.47 -0.88 -6.07
N ILE A 67 9.59 0.41 -6.38
CA ILE A 67 10.61 0.92 -7.30
C ILE A 67 11.95 1.23 -6.61
N GLY A 68 12.09 0.92 -5.31
CA GLY A 68 13.32 1.12 -4.55
C GLY A 68 13.70 2.59 -4.29
N LYS A 69 12.76 3.52 -4.44
CA LYS A 69 12.95 4.96 -4.17
C LYS A 69 12.53 5.37 -2.76
N HIS A 70 11.96 4.47 -1.96
CA HIS A 70 11.57 4.77 -0.58
C HIS A 70 12.81 4.85 0.34
N PRO A 71 12.90 5.86 1.23
CA PRO A 71 14.08 6.04 2.08
C PRO A 71 14.25 4.93 3.12
N PHE A 72 13.15 4.43 3.68
CA PHE A 72 13.18 3.48 4.81
C PHE A 72 12.92 2.02 4.46
N TYR A 73 12.44 1.70 3.26
CA TYR A 73 12.06 0.33 2.90
C TYR A 73 12.65 -0.02 1.54
N ARG A 74 13.26 -1.19 1.45
CA ARG A 74 13.88 -1.70 0.23
C ARG A 74 13.66 -3.19 0.11
N THR A 75 13.79 -3.71 -1.12
CA THR A 75 13.82 -5.15 -1.37
C THR A 75 15.02 -5.77 -0.68
N ASP A 76 14.78 -6.83 0.09
CA ASP A 76 15.81 -7.68 0.65
C ASP A 76 16.37 -8.59 -0.45
N LYS A 77 17.63 -8.34 -0.81
CA LYS A 77 18.35 -9.10 -1.85
C LYS A 77 18.65 -10.54 -1.44
N ASN A 78 18.55 -10.85 -0.14
CA ASN A 78 18.81 -12.17 0.40
C ASN A 78 17.54 -13.01 0.57
N CYS A 79 16.36 -12.42 0.34
CA CYS A 79 15.10 -13.14 0.42
C CYS A 79 14.99 -14.13 -0.75
N LYS A 80 14.98 -15.42 -0.44
CA LYS A 80 14.73 -16.51 -1.40
C LYS A 80 13.24 -16.80 -1.57
N ASP A 81 12.41 -16.24 -0.69
CA ASP A 81 10.99 -16.49 -0.63
C ASP A 81 10.25 -15.45 -1.47
N THR A 82 9.64 -15.90 -2.56
CA THR A 82 8.62 -15.12 -3.27
C THR A 82 7.29 -15.34 -2.56
N MET A 83 6.73 -14.30 -1.93
CA MET A 83 5.31 -14.36 -1.56
C MET A 83 4.51 -14.31 -2.86
N ASN A 84 3.73 -15.36 -3.13
CA ASN A 84 2.86 -15.34 -4.30
C ASN A 84 1.66 -14.43 -4.03
N ILE A 85 1.14 -13.81 -5.09
CA ILE A 85 -0.01 -12.91 -5.00
C ILE A 85 -1.22 -13.65 -4.39
N GLU A 86 -1.39 -14.92 -4.72
CA GLU A 86 -2.46 -15.79 -4.21
C GLU A 86 -2.41 -15.96 -2.68
N ASP A 87 -1.22 -15.99 -2.09
CA ASP A 87 -1.03 -16.08 -0.64
C ASP A 87 -1.45 -14.76 0.02
N ILE A 88 -1.05 -13.63 -0.56
CA ILE A 88 -1.43 -12.29 -0.09
C ILE A 88 -2.95 -12.10 -0.18
N GLU A 89 -3.55 -12.53 -1.29
CA GLU A 89 -5.00 -12.45 -1.50
C GLU A 89 -5.76 -13.26 -0.45
N THR A 90 -5.39 -14.52 -0.26
CA THR A 90 -6.03 -15.39 0.72
C THR A 90 -6.00 -14.79 2.13
N ILE A 91 -4.86 -14.24 2.54
CA ILE A 91 -4.67 -13.64 3.87
C ILE A 91 -5.43 -12.30 3.99
N ALA A 92 -5.46 -11.49 2.93
CA ALA A 92 -6.14 -10.20 2.91
C ALA A 92 -7.66 -10.31 3.05
N HIS A 93 -8.25 -11.45 2.68
CA HIS A 93 -9.69 -11.61 2.70
C HIS A 93 -10.29 -11.86 4.09
N SER A 94 -9.50 -12.27 5.10
CA SER A 94 -10.02 -12.52 6.46
C SER A 94 -9.86 -11.30 7.39
N PRO A 95 -10.97 -10.69 7.86
CA PRO A 95 -10.92 -9.64 8.89
C PRO A 95 -10.24 -10.10 10.18
N GLU A 96 -10.36 -11.38 10.53
CA GLU A 96 -9.79 -12.01 11.71
C GLU A 96 -8.27 -11.99 11.63
N THR A 97 -7.70 -12.41 10.51
CA THR A 97 -6.25 -12.35 10.28
C THR A 97 -5.73 -10.92 10.35
N LEU A 98 -6.46 -9.95 9.79
CA LEU A 98 -6.09 -8.54 9.91
C LEU A 98 -6.13 -8.05 11.37
N ARG A 99 -7.11 -8.48 12.17
CA ARG A 99 -7.17 -8.16 13.62
C ARG A 99 -6.00 -8.77 14.38
N GLU A 100 -5.63 -10.01 14.07
CA GLU A 100 -4.50 -10.71 14.70
C GLU A 100 -3.18 -10.01 14.39
N ILE A 101 -2.93 -9.67 13.13
CA ILE A 101 -1.71 -8.95 12.71
C ILE A 101 -1.57 -7.62 13.47
N VAL A 102 -2.65 -6.84 13.58
CA VAL A 102 -2.66 -5.54 14.28
C VAL A 102 -2.46 -5.74 15.78
N LYS A 103 -3.09 -6.76 16.37
CA LYS A 103 -2.97 -7.10 17.80
C LYS A 103 -1.55 -7.56 18.15
N GLU A 104 -0.95 -8.43 17.34
CA GLU A 104 0.42 -8.90 17.52
C GLU A 104 1.44 -7.77 17.41
N ALA A 105 1.17 -6.79 16.54
CA ALA A 105 1.99 -5.59 16.44
C ALA A 105 1.82 -4.62 17.62
N GLY A 106 0.90 -4.91 18.55
CA GLY A 106 0.61 -4.04 19.70
C GLY A 106 -0.05 -2.72 19.31
N LEU A 107 -0.64 -2.63 18.11
CA LEU A 107 -1.19 -1.38 17.58
C LEU A 107 -2.68 -1.23 17.90
N THR A 108 -3.07 0.01 18.16
CA THR A 108 -4.47 0.41 18.10
C THR A 108 -4.95 0.52 16.66
N ARG A 109 -6.27 0.52 16.46
CA ARG A 109 -6.89 0.76 15.14
C ARG A 109 -6.54 2.13 14.56
N ALA A 110 -6.26 3.11 15.42
CA ALA A 110 -5.88 4.45 14.99
C ALA A 110 -4.45 4.46 14.45
N GLU A 111 -3.50 3.85 15.17
CA GLU A 111 -2.10 3.75 14.74
C GLU A 111 -1.97 2.90 13.46
N ALA A 112 -2.69 1.77 13.38
CA ALA A 112 -2.69 0.95 12.16
C ALA A 112 -3.28 1.69 10.95
N ALA A 113 -4.29 2.54 11.16
CA ALA A 113 -4.84 3.40 10.11
C ALA A 113 -3.84 4.49 9.67
N GLU A 114 -3.10 5.05 10.63
CA GLU A 114 -2.07 6.07 10.39
C GLU A 114 -0.90 5.52 9.56
N LEU A 115 -0.46 4.28 9.83
CA LEU A 115 0.57 3.59 9.02
C LEU A 115 0.22 3.49 7.53
N LEU A 116 -1.07 3.52 7.20
CA LEU A 116 -1.61 3.37 5.84
C LEU A 116 -2.16 4.68 5.26
N HIS A 117 -1.92 5.82 5.93
CA HIS A 117 -2.38 7.15 5.53
C HIS A 117 -3.89 7.24 5.31
N LEU A 118 -4.68 6.66 6.23
CA LEU A 118 -6.14 6.65 6.12
C LEU A 118 -6.84 6.89 7.46
N SER A 119 -8.14 7.18 7.41
CA SER A 119 -8.91 7.43 8.62
C SER A 119 -9.18 6.14 9.39
N ARG A 120 -9.19 6.24 10.73
CA ARG A 120 -9.57 5.14 11.63
C ARG A 120 -10.88 4.46 11.22
N ASN A 121 -11.88 5.22 10.77
CA ASN A 121 -13.16 4.69 10.34
C ASN A 121 -13.03 3.79 9.11
N LYS A 122 -12.20 4.17 8.14
CA LYS A 122 -11.94 3.35 6.96
C LYS A 122 -11.26 2.04 7.34
N PHE A 123 -10.27 2.08 8.23
CA PHE A 123 -9.63 0.88 8.75
C PHE A 123 -10.60 -0.02 9.53
N SER A 124 -11.46 0.60 10.35
CA SER A 124 -12.43 -0.14 11.17
C SER A 124 -13.42 -0.94 10.33
N ARG A 125 -13.80 -0.44 9.15
CA ARG A 125 -14.64 -1.19 8.19
C ARG A 125 -13.96 -2.43 7.62
N TRP A 126 -12.64 -2.45 7.53
CA TRP A 126 -11.88 -3.63 7.13
C TRP A 126 -11.81 -4.69 8.23
N LEU A 127 -11.85 -4.24 9.49
CA LEU A 127 -11.88 -5.11 10.65
C LEU A 127 -13.29 -5.55 11.04
N ALA A 128 -14.35 -5.01 10.40
CA ALA A 128 -15.72 -5.42 10.71
C ALA A 128 -15.92 -6.89 10.29
N PRO A 129 -16.71 -7.68 11.03
CA PRO A 129 -17.04 -9.04 10.63
C PRO A 129 -17.68 -9.07 9.24
N GLU A 130 -17.46 -10.13 8.45
CA GLU A 130 -17.93 -10.19 7.06
C GLU A 130 -19.45 -10.03 6.89
N TYR A 131 -20.22 -10.41 7.91
CA TYR A 131 -21.69 -10.27 7.94
C TYR A 131 -22.17 -8.85 8.29
N ALA A 132 -21.27 -7.94 8.68
CA ALA A 132 -21.63 -6.57 9.01
C ALA A 132 -21.90 -5.76 7.72
N GLU A 133 -22.95 -4.94 7.73
CA GLU A 133 -23.35 -4.13 6.57
C GLU A 133 -22.24 -3.16 6.09
N ASP A 134 -21.45 -2.65 7.03
CA ASP A 134 -20.36 -1.72 6.78
C ASP A 134 -19.01 -2.41 6.53
N HIS A 135 -18.96 -3.75 6.55
CA HIS A 135 -17.77 -4.50 6.22
C HIS A 135 -17.32 -4.23 4.79
N ARG A 136 -16.02 -4.01 4.61
CA ARG A 136 -15.38 -3.91 3.31
C ARG A 136 -14.09 -4.72 3.33
N PRO A 137 -13.76 -5.47 2.28
CA PRO A 137 -12.45 -6.13 2.21
C PRO A 137 -11.33 -5.08 2.14
N ILE A 138 -10.19 -5.39 2.76
CA ILE A 138 -8.99 -4.55 2.63
C ILE A 138 -8.46 -4.67 1.19
N PRO A 139 -8.14 -3.56 0.50
CA PRO A 139 -7.45 -3.63 -0.79
C PRO A 139 -6.07 -4.26 -0.63
N LEU A 140 -5.65 -5.12 -1.56
CA LEU A 140 -4.36 -5.83 -1.51
C LEU A 140 -3.17 -4.90 -1.33
N ALA A 141 -3.11 -3.79 -2.07
CA ALA A 141 -2.04 -2.79 -1.88
C ALA A 141 -1.99 -2.20 -0.47
N ALA A 142 -3.13 -2.02 0.20
CA ALA A 142 -3.16 -1.54 1.57
C ALA A 142 -2.72 -2.62 2.55
N PHE A 143 -3.09 -3.88 2.30
CA PHE A 143 -2.65 -5.01 3.11
C PHE A 143 -1.14 -5.27 2.97
N GLU A 144 -0.63 -5.26 1.74
CA GLU A 144 0.79 -5.39 1.47
C GLU A 144 1.59 -4.27 2.14
N LEU A 145 1.17 -3.01 1.99
CA LEU A 145 1.81 -1.89 2.68
C LEU A 145 1.82 -2.09 4.20
N LEU A 146 0.74 -2.60 4.79
CA LEU A 146 0.68 -2.91 6.22
C LEU A 146 1.75 -3.92 6.61
N LEU A 147 1.87 -5.03 5.87
CA LEU A 147 2.89 -6.04 6.13
C LEU A 147 4.31 -5.47 6.05
N ILE A 148 4.56 -4.58 5.07
CA ILE A 148 5.86 -3.91 4.93
C ILE A 148 6.14 -3.00 6.13
N LYS A 149 5.15 -2.20 6.52
CA LYS A 149 5.24 -1.27 7.66
C LYS A 149 5.48 -1.99 8.98
N LEU A 150 4.91 -3.18 9.13
CA LEU A 150 5.11 -4.07 10.28
C LEU A 150 6.35 -4.97 10.18
N ASN A 151 7.17 -4.81 9.13
CA ASN A 151 8.34 -5.63 8.85
C ASN A 151 8.05 -7.14 8.70
N LYS A 152 6.77 -7.49 8.47
CA LYS A 152 6.28 -8.86 8.26
C LYS A 152 6.32 -9.30 6.80
N HIS A 153 6.48 -8.37 5.86
CA HIS A 153 6.62 -8.71 4.44
C HIS A 153 7.93 -9.46 4.19
N PRO A 154 7.95 -10.56 3.40
CA PRO A 154 9.17 -11.33 3.15
C PRO A 154 10.18 -10.55 2.29
N LEU A 155 9.70 -9.93 1.20
CA LEU A 155 10.56 -9.23 0.24
C LEU A 155 11.00 -7.82 0.66
N TYR A 156 10.13 -6.99 1.24
CA TYR A 156 10.47 -5.60 1.55
C TYR A 156 10.68 -5.43 3.05
N LYS A 157 11.85 -4.95 3.43
CA LYS A 157 12.26 -4.78 4.83
C LYS A 157 12.61 -3.34 5.14
N LYS A 158 12.46 -2.95 6.41
CA LYS A 158 12.95 -1.66 6.91
C LYS A 158 14.48 -1.68 6.86
N VAL A 159 15.08 -0.63 6.31
CA VAL A 159 16.54 -0.45 6.31
C VAL A 159 16.94 0.10 7.67
N GLU A 160 17.91 -0.55 8.33
CA GLU A 160 18.57 0.01 9.50
C GLU A 160 19.45 1.19 9.01
N ILE A 161 19.16 2.39 9.53
CA ILE A 161 19.93 3.62 9.27
C ILE A 161 20.80 3.89 10.49
#